data_AF-A0A9D8Q033-F1
#
_entry.id   AF-A0A9D8Q033-F1
#
_cell.length_a   1.000
_cell.length_b   1.000
_cell.length_c   1.000
_cell.angle_alpha   90.00
_cell.angle_beta   90.00
_cell.angle_gamma   90.00
#
_symmetry.space_group_name_H-M   'P 1'
#
loop_
_entity.id
_entity.type
_entity.pdbx_description
1 polymer ?
#
loop_
_entity_poly.entity_id
_entity_poly.type
_entity_poly.pdbx_seq_one_letter_code
_entity_poly.pdbx_strand_id
1 'polypeptide(L)'
;MSQNEPVSVRILDREYTVGVEPAERDSLTAAARMLDARMREIRGNNRMAAVDRVAVLAALNLAHELHLMRDELAQQQQRFQSAMNDLNRRLDSAIDEGR
;
A
#
# COMPACT_ATOMS: atom_id res chain seq x y z
N MET A 1 13.99 14.36 19.52
CA MET A 1 14.17 13.06 20.19
C MET A 1 12.89 12.31 19.99
N SER A 2 12.81 11.54 18.92
CA SER A 2 11.65 10.76 18.56
C SER A 2 11.55 9.59 19.57
N GLN A 3 10.51 9.61 20.41
CA GLN A 3 10.35 8.63 21.49
C GLN A 3 9.58 7.44 20.92
N ASN A 4 10.32 6.45 20.42
CA ASN A 4 9.72 5.19 20.01
C ASN A 4 9.08 4.48 21.20
N GLU A 5 7.78 4.22 21.11
CA GLU A 5 7.02 3.43 22.08
C GLU A 5 6.94 1.97 21.60
N PRO A 6 7.10 0.98 22.50
CA PRO A 6 6.90 -0.42 22.14
C PRO A 6 5.41 -0.70 21.92
N VAL A 7 5.06 -1.15 20.72
CA VAL A 7 3.70 -1.56 20.35
C VAL A 7 3.68 -3.06 20.11
N SER A 8 2.81 -3.76 20.84
CA SER A 8 2.57 -5.19 20.66
C SER A 8 1.46 -5.44 19.65
N VAL A 9 1.75 -6.25 18.63
CA VAL A 9 0.80 -6.67 17.59
C VAL A 9 0.73 -8.19 17.53
N ARG A 10 -0.46 -8.72 17.24
CA ARG A 10 -0.68 -10.17 17.10
C ARG A 10 -0.92 -10.53 15.65
N ILE A 11 -0.10 -11.42 15.10
CA ILE A 11 -0.12 -11.85 13.71
C ILE A 11 -0.02 -13.37 13.67
N LEU A 12 -1.01 -14.02 13.05
CA LEU A 12 -1.14 -15.48 12.96
C LEU A 12 -0.94 -16.18 14.31
N ASP A 13 -1.62 -15.67 15.34
CA ASP A 13 -1.62 -16.21 16.70
C ASP A 13 -0.25 -16.08 17.43
N ARG A 14 0.70 -15.35 16.85
CA ARG A 14 1.99 -14.97 17.46
C ARG A 14 2.01 -13.49 17.83
N GLU A 15 2.66 -13.16 18.93
CA GLU A 15 2.79 -11.78 19.40
C GLU A 15 4.17 -11.23 19.05
N TYR A 16 4.20 -9.99 18.55
CA TYR A 16 5.40 -9.27 18.11
C TYR A 16 5.41 -7.88 18.73
N THR A 17 6.55 -7.46 19.27
CA THR A 17 6.73 -6.11 19.80
C THR A 17 7.60 -5.31 18.84
N VAL A 18 7.09 -4.18 18.35
CA VAL A 18 7.77 -3.29 17.40
C VAL A 18 7.83 -1.89 18.00
N GLY A 19 9.01 -1.26 17.96
CA GLY A 19 9.16 0.14 18.37
C GLY A 19 8.72 1.06 17.24
N VAL A 20 7.76 1.94 17.51
CA VAL A 20 7.26 2.93 16.54
C VAL A 20 7.04 4.27 17.21
N GLU A 21 7.06 5.32 16.40
CA GLU A 21 6.65 6.64 16.85
C GLU A 21 5.15 6.66 17.17
N PRO A 22 4.70 7.46 18.16
CA PRO A 22 3.29 7.50 18.56
C PRO A 22 2.33 7.81 17.40
N ALA A 23 2.76 8.62 16.44
CA ALA A 23 1.98 8.99 15.25
C ALA A 23 1.78 7.82 14.25
N GLU A 24 2.67 6.83 14.28
CA GLU A 24 2.66 5.70 13.33
C GLU A 24 1.99 4.44 13.90
N ARG A 25 1.65 4.46 15.19
CA ARG A 25 1.03 3.32 15.91
C ARG A 25 -0.20 2.77 15.19
N ASP A 26 -1.10 3.64 14.75
CA ASP A 26 -2.34 3.22 14.09
C ASP A 26 -2.06 2.60 12.72
N SER A 27 -1.12 3.18 11.97
CA SER A 27 -0.65 2.66 10.69
C SER A 27 -0.01 1.27 10.84
N LEU A 28 0.87 1.09 11.83
CA LEU A 28 1.47 -0.21 12.15
C LEU A 28 0.39 -1.24 12.52
N THR A 29 -0.57 -0.85 13.36
CA THR A 29 -1.65 -1.74 13.80
C THR A 29 -2.53 -2.17 12.63
N ALA A 30 -2.83 -1.25 11.71
CA ALA A 30 -3.54 -1.56 10.48
C ALA A 30 -2.74 -2.53 9.58
N ALA A 31 -1.44 -2.27 9.39
CA ALA A 31 -0.55 -3.13 8.62
C ALA A 31 -0.46 -4.56 9.21
N ALA A 32 -0.36 -4.69 10.53
CA ALA A 32 -0.36 -5.98 11.22
C ALA A 32 -1.66 -6.76 11.00
N ARG A 33 -2.82 -6.07 11.05
CA ARG A 33 -4.13 -6.68 10.74
C ARG A 33 -4.22 -7.14 9.29
N MET A 34 -3.71 -6.35 8.35
CA MET A 34 -3.67 -6.72 6.94
C MET A 34 -2.80 -7.97 6.72
N LEU A 35 -1.63 -8.02 7.36
CA LEU A 35 -0.75 -9.19 7.29
C LEU A 35 -1.41 -10.43 7.90
N ASP A 36 -2.03 -10.32 9.07
CA ASP A 36 -2.75 -11.44 9.71
C ASP A 36 -3.86 -12.00 8.80
N ALA A 37 -4.68 -11.12 8.22
CA ALA A 37 -5.74 -11.51 7.29
C ALA A 37 -5.17 -12.27 6.08
N ARG A 38 -4.13 -11.74 5.43
CA ARG A 38 -3.51 -12.36 4.25
C ARG A 38 -2.84 -13.69 4.60
N MET A 39 -2.17 -13.79 5.75
CA MET A 39 -1.59 -15.06 6.22
C MET A 39 -2.66 -16.12 6.51
N ARG A 40 -3.80 -15.74 7.11
CA ARG A 40 -4.92 -16.66 7.37
C ARG A 40 -5.55 -17.17 6.08
N GLU A 41 -5.72 -16.31 5.08
CA GLU A 41 -6.22 -16.68 3.74
C GLU A 41 -5.30 -17.72 3.08
N ILE A 42 -3.99 -17.44 3.02
CA ILE A 42 -3.00 -18.34 2.42
C ILE A 42 -2.94 -19.68 3.17
N ARG A 43 -2.99 -19.66 4.51
CA ARG A 43 -3.03 -20.86 5.35
C ARG A 43 -4.31 -21.68 5.11
N GLY A 44 -5.45 -21.02 4.89
CA GLY A 44 -6.73 -21.66 4.55
C GLY A 44 -6.63 -22.45 3.25
N ASN A 45 -5.96 -21.89 2.24
CA ASN A 45 -5.73 -22.51 0.94
C ASN A 45 -4.60 -23.57 0.96
N ASN A 46 -3.65 -23.48 1.89
CA ASN A 46 -2.49 -24.37 2.01
C ASN A 46 -2.30 -24.87 3.45
N ARG A 47 -3.20 -25.74 3.91
CA ARG A 47 -3.24 -26.22 5.31
C ARG A 47 -1.96 -26.90 5.80
N MET A 48 -1.13 -27.45 4.90
CA MET A 48 0.12 -28.13 5.25
C MET A 48 1.37 -27.23 5.17
N ALA A 49 1.22 -25.95 4.78
CA ALA A 49 2.37 -25.05 4.67
C ALA A 49 2.87 -24.61 6.04
N ALA A 50 4.20 -24.60 6.21
CA ALA A 50 4.83 -24.03 7.39
C ALA A 50 4.53 -22.52 7.52
N VAL A 51 4.42 -22.04 8.76
CA VAL A 51 4.08 -20.63 9.07
C VAL A 51 5.03 -19.65 8.39
N ASP A 52 6.34 -19.95 8.37
CA ASP A 52 7.33 -19.05 7.77
C ASP A 52 7.14 -18.91 6.26
N ARG A 53 6.75 -20.00 5.58
CA ARG A 53 6.41 -19.95 4.16
C ARG A 53 5.14 -19.14 3.91
N VAL A 54 4.13 -19.29 4.77
CA VAL A 54 2.90 -18.48 4.71
C VAL A 54 3.21 -17.00 4.90
N ALA A 55 4.10 -16.65 5.83
CA ALA A 55 4.53 -15.27 6.06
C ALA A 55 5.23 -14.66 4.83
N VAL A 56 6.16 -15.39 4.22
CA VAL A 56 6.87 -14.94 3.01
C VAL A 56 5.90 -14.73 1.85
N LEU A 57 4.96 -15.66 1.63
CA LEU A 57 3.96 -15.53 0.58
C LEU A 57 3.01 -14.35 0.84
N ALA A 58 2.58 -14.15 2.08
CA ALA A 58 1.74 -13.01 2.44
C ALA A 58 2.46 -11.68 2.22
N ALA A 59 3.72 -11.58 2.64
CA ALA A 59 4.55 -10.40 2.44
C ALA A 59 4.76 -10.11 0.94
N LEU A 60 5.03 -11.14 0.14
CA LEU A 60 5.21 -11.00 -1.31
C LEU A 60 3.93 -10.52 -1.99
N ASN A 61 2.76 -11.08 -1.62
CA ASN A 61 1.47 -10.66 -2.17
C ASN A 61 1.19 -9.18 -1.86
N LEU A 62 1.37 -8.77 -0.59
CA LEU A 62 1.16 -7.38 -0.19
C LEU A 62 2.13 -6.42 -0.88
N ALA A 63 3.40 -6.81 -1.02
CA ALA A 63 4.40 -6.01 -1.75
C ALA A 63 4.03 -5.87 -3.24
N HIS A 64 3.51 -6.93 -3.85
CA HIS A 64 3.04 -6.91 -5.23
C HIS A 64 1.82 -6.00 -5.40
N GLU A 65 0.82 -6.11 -4.51
CA GLU A 65 -0.35 -5.22 -4.52
C GLU A 65 0.06 -3.74 -4.39
N LEU A 66 0.98 -3.43 -3.48
CA LEU A 66 1.50 -2.06 -3.32
C LEU A 66 2.23 -1.59 -4.58
N HIS A 67 2.98 -2.46 -5.24
CA HIS A 67 3.65 -2.11 -6.50
C HIS A 67 2.64 -1.79 -7.61
N LEU A 68 1.61 -2.62 -7.79
CA LEU A 68 0.56 -2.38 -8.78
C LEU A 68 -0.20 -1.07 -8.52
N MET A 69 -0.54 -0.77 -7.26
CA MET A 69 -1.22 0.48 -6.90
C MET A 69 -0.35 1.71 -7.23
N ARG A 70 0.96 1.63 -7.02
CA ARG A 70 1.90 2.73 -7.36
C ARG A 70 1.98 2.94 -8.87
N ASP A 71 2.03 1.86 -9.65
CA ASP A 71 2.07 1.93 -11.10
C ASP A 71 0.77 2.50 -11.66
N GLU A 72 -0.39 2.08 -11.14
CA GLU A 72 -1.69 2.62 -11.53
C GLU A 72 -1.80 4.12 -11.23
N LEU A 73 -1.35 4.56 -10.05
CA LEU A 73 -1.31 5.97 -9.69
C LEU A 73 -0.42 6.79 -10.64
N ALA A 74 0.76 6.27 -10.99
CA ALA A 74 1.67 6.92 -11.92
C ALA A 74 1.02 7.06 -13.32
N GLN A 75 0.36 6.00 -13.81
CA GLN A 75 -0.38 6.04 -15.07
C GLN A 75 -1.56 7.03 -15.02
N GLN A 76 -2.28 7.10 -13.91
CA GLN A 76 -3.37 8.05 -13.74
C GLN A 76 -2.86 9.50 -13.76
N GLN A 77 -1.74 9.78 -13.10
CA GLN A 77 -1.10 11.09 -13.14
C GLN A 77 -0.65 11.47 -14.56
N GLN A 78 -0.07 10.54 -15.31
CA GLN A 78 0.30 10.77 -16.70
C GLN A 78 -0.92 11.08 -17.57
N ARG A 79 -2.00 10.29 -17.46
CA ARG A 79 -3.25 10.53 -18.18
C ARG A 79 -3.84 11.91 -17.85
N PHE A 80 -3.85 12.27 -16.57
CA PHE A 80 -4.35 13.58 -16.13
C PHE A 80 -3.50 14.72 -16.70
N GLN A 81 -2.17 14.60 -16.67
CA GLN A 81 -1.28 15.61 -17.24
C GLN A 81 -1.48 15.76 -18.75
N SER A 82 -1.62 14.66 -19.48
CA SER A 82 -1.91 14.70 -20.92
C SER A 82 -3.25 15.37 -21.22
N ALA A 83 -4.29 15.09 -20.42
CA ALA A 83 -5.60 15.72 -20.57
C ALA A 83 -5.55 17.24 -20.30
N MET A 84 -4.84 17.66 -19.25
CA MET A 84 -4.63 19.08 -18.95
C MET A 84 -3.86 19.79 -20.06
N ASN A 85 -2.82 19.17 -20.60
CA ASN A 85 -2.06 19.72 -21.73
C ASN A 85 -2.89 19.80 -23.02
N ASP A 86 -3.83 18.86 -23.23
CA ASP A 86 -4.76 18.94 -24.36
C ASP A 86 -5.78 20.08 -24.18
N LEU A 87 -6.32 20.23 -22.98
CA LEU A 87 -7.26 21.29 -22.65
C LEU A 87 -6.62 22.68 -22.80
N ASN A 88 -5.41 22.87 -22.29
CA ASN A 88 -4.67 24.13 -22.46
C ASN A 88 -4.45 24.46 -23.94
N ARG A 89 -4.04 23.48 -24.75
CA ARG A 89 -3.86 23.70 -26.21
C ARG A 89 -5.14 24.14 -26.90
N ARG A 90 -6.30 23.58 -26.52
CA ARG A 90 -7.61 23.98 -27.07
C ARG A 90 -8.03 25.38 -26.62
N LEU A 91 -7.71 25.76 -25.38
CA LEU A 91 -7.97 27.12 -24.89
C LEU A 91 -7.10 28.13 -25.62
N ASP A 92 -5.81 27.84 -25.79
CA ASP A 92 -4.88 28.70 -26.52
C ASP A 92 -5.34 28.90 -27.97
N SER A 93 -5.75 27.83 -28.66
CA SER A 93 -6.26 27.96 -30.04
C SER A 93 -7.55 28.77 -30.13
N ALA A 94 -8.48 28.61 -29.19
CA ALA A 94 -9.73 29.37 -29.18
C ALA A 94 -9.52 30.86 -28.86
N ILE A 95 -8.51 31.19 -28.04
CA ILE A 95 -8.13 32.57 -27.73
C ILE A 95 -7.47 33.22 -28.95
N ASP A 96 -6.61 32.49 -29.66
CA ASP A 96 -5.95 33.01 -30.87
C ASP A 96 -6.91 33.18 -32.05
N GLU A 97 -7.90 32.30 -32.23
CA GLU A 97 -8.95 32.46 -33.25
C GLU A 97 -9.91 33.64 -32.97
N GLY A 98 -9.99 34.09 -31.73
CA GLY A 98 -10.83 35.22 -31.31
C GLY A 98 -10.19 36.60 -31.41
N ARG A 99 -8.91 36.68 -31.82
CA ARG A 99 -8.17 37.94 -32.08
C ARG A 99 -8.10 38.25 -33.56
#